data_AF-A0A7J0EX85-F1
#
_entry.id   AF-A0A7J0EX85-F1
#
_cell.length_a   1.000
_cell.length_b   1.000
_cell.length_c   1.000
_cell.angle_alpha   90.00
_cell.angle_beta   90.00
_cell.angle_gamma   90.00
#
_symmetry.space_group_name_H-M   'P 1'
#
loop_
_entity.id
_entity.type
_entity.pdbx_description
1 polymer ?
#
loop_
_entity_poly.entity_id
_entity_poly.type
_entity_poly.pdbx_seq_one_letter_code
_entity_poly.pdbx_strand_id
1 'polypeptide(L)'
;MFTFITSLQIQTVYDHDTFSKDDKMGDAEFDIKAFVEAMRMDLHDLPAGAVVVRVHPSRQNCLAEESCITWTDGKVAQDMCLRLRNVECGEVALSLHWIDLPGSNGL
;
A
#
# COMPACT_ATOMS: atom_id res chain seq x y z
N MET A 1 19.45 13.09 -12.45
CA MET A 1 19.70 12.39 -11.18
C MET A 1 18.36 11.80 -10.75
N PHE A 2 18.04 10.58 -11.20
CA PHE A 2 16.76 9.95 -10.90
C PHE A 2 16.88 9.28 -9.54
N THR A 3 16.22 9.84 -8.54
CA THR A 3 16.08 9.18 -7.24
C THR A 3 15.16 7.99 -7.46
N PHE A 4 15.72 6.78 -7.50
CA PHE A 4 14.94 5.55 -7.40
C PHE A 4 14.38 5.49 -5.98
N ILE A 5 13.20 6.06 -5.75
CA ILE A 5 12.38 5.65 -4.63
C ILE A 5 12.01 4.20 -4.95
N THR A 6 12.52 3.24 -4.19
CA THR A 6 12.13 1.84 -4.33
C THR A 6 10.62 1.77 -4.08
N SER A 7 9.84 1.52 -5.13
CA SER A 7 8.38 1.50 -5.03
C SER A 7 7.86 0.23 -4.38
N LEU A 8 8.69 -0.81 -4.28
CA LEU A 8 8.38 -2.03 -3.56
C LEU A 8 8.57 -1.83 -2.04
N GLN A 9 7.52 -2.09 -1.27
CA GLN A 9 7.52 -2.08 0.19
C GLN A 9 7.33 -3.51 0.72
N ILE A 10 7.91 -3.80 1.89
CA ILE A 10 7.82 -5.11 2.54
C ILE A 10 7.21 -4.94 3.93
N GLN A 11 6.13 -5.66 4.20
CA GLN A 11 5.54 -5.77 5.52
C GLN A 11 5.86 -7.16 6.08
N THR A 12 6.55 -7.21 7.22
CA THR A 12 6.82 -8.46 7.94
C THR A 12 6.05 -8.47 9.26
N VAL A 13 5.43 -9.60 9.59
CA VAL A 13 4.71 -9.82 10.85
C VAL A 13 5.61 -10.63 11.78
N TYR A 14 5.64 -10.25 13.06
CA TYR A 14 6.39 -10.92 14.09
C TYR A 14 5.49 -11.17 15.30
N ASP A 15 5.65 -12.34 15.93
CA ASP A 15 5.08 -12.60 17.26
C ASP A 15 5.98 -11.97 18.32
N HIS A 16 5.40 -11.20 19.23
CA HIS A 16 6.19 -10.52 20.26
C HIS A 16 6.30 -11.37 21.51
N ASP A 17 7.51 -11.82 21.80
CA ASP A 17 7.81 -12.67 22.95
C ASP A 17 8.53 -11.90 24.04
N THR A 18 8.02 -11.98 25.28
CA THR A 18 8.58 -11.20 26.41
C THR A 18 9.91 -11.75 26.92
N PHE A 19 10.17 -13.05 26.74
CA PHE A 19 11.36 -13.74 27.28
C PHE A 19 12.15 -14.53 26.23
N SER A 20 11.70 -14.54 24.98
CA SER A 20 12.33 -15.20 23.82
C SER A 20 12.56 -14.19 22.69
N LYS A 21 13.15 -14.64 21.58
CA LYS A 21 13.26 -13.83 20.37
C LYS A 21 11.95 -13.90 19.61
N ASP A 22 11.51 -12.76 19.08
CA ASP A 22 10.32 -12.67 18.24
C ASP A 22 10.38 -13.60 17.03
N ASP A 23 9.36 -14.43 16.85
CA ASP A 23 9.24 -15.37 15.74
C ASP A 23 8.62 -14.70 14.50
N LYS A 24 9.15 -14.99 13.31
CA LYS A 24 8.64 -14.42 12.06
C LYS A 24 7.34 -15.12 11.65
N MET A 25 6.25 -14.36 11.60
CA MET A 25 4.89 -14.82 11.22
C MET A 25 4.53 -14.52 9.76
N GLY A 26 5.53 -14.45 8.88
CA GLY A 26 5.35 -14.23 7.45
C GLY A 26 5.63 -12.81 6.97
N ASP A 27 5.67 -12.65 5.65
CA ASP A 27 5.95 -11.38 4.97
C ASP A 27 5.10 -11.20 3.72
N ALA A 28 4.79 -9.95 3.38
CA ALA A 28 4.13 -9.58 2.15
C ALA A 28 4.81 -8.36 1.52
N GLU A 29 4.81 -8.32 0.19
CA GLU A 29 5.37 -7.24 -0.60
C GLU A 29 4.27 -6.59 -1.45
N PHE A 30 4.32 -5.26 -1.55
CA PHE A 30 3.39 -4.47 -2.36
C PHE A 30 4.10 -3.28 -3.01
N ASP A 31 3.58 -2.85 -4.16
CA ASP A 31 4.14 -1.72 -4.92
C ASP A 31 3.29 -0.46 -4.70
N ILE A 32 3.93 0.64 -4.33
CA ILE A 32 3.29 1.97 -4.17
C ILE A 32 3.34 2.81 -5.45
N LYS A 33 3.91 2.30 -6.54
CA LYS A 33 4.03 3.05 -7.80
C LYS A 33 2.68 3.53 -8.31
N ALA A 34 1.68 2.65 -8.33
CA ALA A 34 0.32 3.00 -8.77
C ALA A 34 -0.31 4.10 -7.89
N PHE A 35 -0.03 4.07 -6.58
CA PHE A 35 -0.47 5.10 -5.64
C PHE A 35 0.17 6.46 -5.91
N VAL A 36 1.49 6.49 -6.11
CA VAL A 36 2.24 7.71 -6.43
C VAL A 36 1.85 8.27 -7.80
N GLU A 37 1.59 7.41 -8.78
CA GLU A 37 1.08 7.82 -10.09
C GLU A 37 -0.31 8.44 -9.96
N ALA A 38 -1.24 7.82 -9.21
CA ALA A 38 -2.56 8.38 -8.95
C ALA A 38 -2.50 9.73 -8.22
N MET A 39 -1.57 9.91 -7.28
CA MET A 39 -1.30 11.18 -6.61
C MET A 39 -0.84 12.30 -7.56
N ARG A 40 -0.21 11.95 -8.69
CA ARG A 40 0.26 12.90 -9.71
C ARG A 40 -0.80 13.22 -10.76
N MET A 41 -1.90 12.46 -10.79
CA MET A 41 -2.98 12.72 -11.73
C MET A 41 -3.80 13.91 -11.26
N ASP A 42 -4.31 14.69 -12.21
CA ASP A 42 -5.28 15.72 -11.93
C ASP A 42 -6.66 15.06 -11.72
N LEU A 43 -7.04 14.89 -10.45
CA LEU A 43 -8.27 14.22 -10.02
C LEU A 43 -9.33 15.21 -9.53
N HIS A 44 -9.11 16.52 -9.71
CA HIS A 44 -9.99 17.57 -9.17
C HIS A 44 -11.42 17.52 -9.73
N ASP A 45 -11.61 16.98 -10.94
CA ASP A 45 -12.91 16.86 -11.59
C ASP A 45 -13.65 15.54 -11.29
N LEU A 46 -13.05 14.64 -10.51
CA LEU A 46 -13.68 13.36 -10.17
C LEU A 46 -14.66 13.48 -8.98
N PRO A 47 -15.78 12.75 -9.01
CA PRO A 47 -16.67 12.68 -7.86
C PRO A 47 -15.98 12.01 -6.67
N ALA A 48 -16.37 12.40 -5.45
CA ALA A 48 -15.88 11.74 -4.24
C ALA A 48 -16.24 10.25 -4.25
N GLY A 49 -15.28 9.40 -3.88
CA GLY A 49 -15.38 7.95 -3.95
C GLY A 49 -15.08 7.36 -5.33
N ALA A 50 -14.59 8.16 -6.29
CA ALA A 50 -14.17 7.64 -7.58
C ALA A 50 -12.97 6.69 -7.43
N VAL A 51 -13.08 5.51 -8.03
CA VAL A 51 -11.95 4.58 -8.14
C VAL A 51 -11.09 4.99 -9.32
N VAL A 52 -9.85 5.41 -9.04
CA VAL A 52 -8.90 5.92 -10.05
C VAL A 52 -8.15 4.76 -10.70
N VAL A 53 -7.65 3.84 -9.87
CA VAL A 53 -6.84 2.70 -10.30
C VAL A 53 -7.26 1.46 -9.52
N ARG A 54 -7.25 0.31 -10.19
CA ARG A 54 -7.53 -0.99 -9.60
C ARG A 54 -6.35 -1.93 -9.83
N VAL A 55 -5.81 -2.51 -8.78
CA VAL A 55 -4.71 -3.47 -8.84
C VAL A 55 -5.26 -4.84 -8.49
N HIS A 56 -5.27 -5.74 -9.47
CA HIS A 56 -5.81 -7.08 -9.30
C HIS A 56 -4.79 -8.01 -8.62
N PRO A 57 -5.26 -8.99 -7.84
CA PRO A 57 -4.39 -10.04 -7.32
C PRO A 57 -3.78 -10.84 -8.48
N SER A 58 -2.48 -11.12 -8.37
CA SER A 58 -1.71 -11.85 -9.37
C SER A 58 -0.72 -12.78 -8.69
N ARG A 59 -0.11 -13.69 -9.45
CA ARG A 59 0.93 -14.59 -8.89
C ARG A 59 2.22 -13.86 -8.55
N GLN A 60 2.38 -12.63 -9.03
CA GLN A 60 3.55 -11.79 -8.87
C GLN A 60 3.40 -10.79 -7.71
N ASN A 61 2.19 -10.62 -7.16
CA ASN A 61 1.94 -9.74 -6.01
C ASN A 61 1.40 -10.54 -4.82
N CYS A 62 1.38 -9.89 -3.66
CA CYS A 62 0.88 -10.50 -2.43
C CYS A 62 -0.57 -10.08 -2.14
N LEU A 63 -1.34 -9.60 -3.13
CA LEU A 63 -2.72 -9.17 -2.91
C LEU A 63 -3.63 -10.39 -2.73
N ALA A 64 -4.37 -10.44 -1.63
CA ALA A 64 -5.41 -11.43 -1.37
C ALA A 64 -6.70 -11.08 -2.12
N GLU A 65 -6.99 -9.78 -2.23
CA GLU A 65 -8.16 -9.21 -2.88
C GLU A 65 -7.74 -8.06 -3.80
N GLU A 66 -8.68 -7.57 -4.60
CA GLU A 66 -8.44 -6.42 -5.45
C GLU A 66 -8.19 -5.15 -4.63
N SER A 67 -7.08 -4.46 -4.90
CA SER A 67 -6.78 -3.17 -4.30
C SER A 67 -7.37 -2.04 -5.14
N CYS A 68 -8.05 -1.12 -4.48
CA CYS A 68 -8.64 0.05 -5.11
C CYS A 68 -7.97 1.32 -4.60
N ILE A 69 -7.50 2.16 -5.54
CA ILE A 69 -7.07 3.52 -5.26
C ILE A 69 -8.27 4.43 -5.48
N THR A 70 -8.72 5.09 -4.42
CA THR A 70 -9.90 5.95 -4.41
C THR A 70 -9.52 7.40 -4.20
N TRP A 71 -10.29 8.28 -4.82
CA TRP A 71 -10.22 9.72 -4.62
C TRP A 71 -11.41 10.17 -3.78
N THR A 72 -11.14 10.76 -2.62
CA THR A 72 -12.18 11.28 -1.72
C THR A 72 -11.74 12.62 -1.16
N ASP A 73 -12.54 13.67 -1.40
CA ASP A 73 -12.39 15.00 -0.78
C ASP A 73 -10.97 15.59 -0.85
N GLY A 74 -10.32 15.50 -2.02
CA GLY A 74 -8.98 16.06 -2.20
C GLY A 74 -7.84 15.13 -1.75
N LYS A 75 -8.14 13.88 -1.36
CA LYS A 75 -7.16 12.90 -0.89
C LYS A 75 -7.25 11.60 -1.66
N VAL A 76 -6.08 11.04 -1.97
CA VAL A 76 -5.96 9.68 -2.48
C VAL A 76 -5.80 8.72 -1.31
N ALA A 77 -6.59 7.66 -1.31
CA ALA A 77 -6.48 6.54 -0.39
C ALA A 77 -6.38 5.22 -1.17
N GLN A 78 -5.61 4.25 -0.68
CA GLN A 78 -5.52 2.93 -1.28
C GLN A 78 -5.73 1.84 -0.24
N ASP A 79 -6.78 1.05 -0.42
CA ASP A 79 -7.04 -0.11 0.41
C ASP A 79 -6.44 -1.37 -0.22
N MET A 80 -5.78 -2.18 0.61
CA MET A 80 -5.13 -3.42 0.22
C MET A 80 -5.37 -4.51 1.28
N CYS A 81 -5.63 -5.73 0.80
CA CYS A 81 -5.52 -6.93 1.62
C CYS A 81 -4.34 -7.74 1.11
N LEU A 82 -3.34 -7.97 1.96
CA LEU A 82 -2.12 -8.70 1.62
C LEU A 82 -2.15 -10.10 2.22
N ARG A 83 -1.92 -11.13 1.40
CA ARG A 83 -1.69 -12.50 1.85
C ARG A 83 -0.23 -12.66 2.24
N LEU A 84 0.01 -13.08 3.48
CA LEU A 84 1.37 -13.33 3.97
C LEU A 84 1.96 -14.57 3.28
N ARG A 85 3.25 -14.48 2.96
CA ARG A 85 4.09 -15.58 2.47
C ARG A 85 4.95 -16.10 3.61
N ASN A 86 5.52 -17.30 3.42
CA ASN A 86 6.40 -17.95 4.40
C ASN A 86 5.72 -18.23 5.76
N VAL A 87 4.40 -18.39 5.76
CA VAL A 87 3.57 -18.75 6.92
C VAL A 87 2.43 -19.67 6.47
N GLU A 88 1.87 -20.48 7.38
CA GLU A 88 0.78 -21.42 7.05
C GLU A 88 -0.53 -20.69 6.69
N CYS A 89 -0.82 -19.59 7.39
CA CYS A 89 -1.99 -18.76 7.17
C CYS A 89 -1.74 -17.33 7.68
N GLY A 90 -2.44 -16.37 7.12
CA GLY A 90 -2.36 -14.97 7.55
C GLY A 90 -2.61 -13.99 6.42
N GLU A 91 -3.43 -12.98 6.72
CA GLU A 91 -3.74 -11.87 5.83
C GLU A 91 -3.64 -10.56 6.63
N VAL A 92 -3.19 -9.50 5.97
CA VAL A 92 -3.02 -8.17 6.56
C VAL A 92 -3.77 -7.17 5.71
N ALA A 93 -4.80 -6.55 6.30
CA ALA A 93 -5.49 -5.41 5.70
C ALA A 93 -4.75 -4.12 6.06
N LEU A 94 -4.49 -3.28 5.07
CA LEU A 94 -3.79 -2.02 5.23
C LEU A 94 -4.31 -0.96 4.25
N SER A 95 -4.23 0.30 4.66
CA SER A 95 -4.73 1.43 3.89
C SER A 95 -3.68 2.54 3.82
N LEU A 96 -3.26 2.91 2.61
CA LEU A 96 -2.31 3.98 2.38
C LEU A 96 -3.04 5.31 2.26
N HIS A 97 -2.50 6.31 2.95
CA HIS A 97 -2.98 7.68 2.91
C HIS A 97 -1.81 8.62 2.65
N TRP A 98 -2.03 9.60 1.77
CA TRP A 98 -1.05 10.65 1.54
C TRP A 98 -1.24 11.80 2.54
N ILE A 99 -0.14 12.33 3.06
CA ILE A 99 -0.12 13.48 3.97
C ILE A 99 0.84 14.51 3.40
N ASP A 100 0.30 15.68 3.04
CA ASP A 100 1.10 16.83 2.65
C ASP A 100 1.67 17.53 3.89
N LEU A 101 3.00 17.68 3.92
CA LEU A 101 3.67 18.43 4.98
C LEU A 101 3.84 19.90 4.57
N PRO A 102 3.34 20.86 5.37
CA PRO A 102 3.51 22.27 5.07
C PRO A 102 5.01 22.65 5.16
N GLY A 103 5.58 23.12 4.05
CA GLY A 103 6.98 23.56 3.96
C GLY A 103 7.95 22.56 3.31
N SER A 104 7.50 21.34 2.97
CA SER A 104 8.22 20.51 2.01
C SER A 104 7.86 20.92 0.59
N ASN A 105 8.81 20.86 -0.34
CA ASN A 105 8.48 20.83 -1.76
C ASN A 105 7.65 19.56 -1.97
N GLY A 106 6.32 19.72 -2.03
CA GLY A 106 5.41 18.63 -2.33
C GLY A 106 5.69 18.03 -3.71
N LEU A 107 4.87 17.04 -4.07
CA LEU A 107 4.86 16.48 -5.42
C LEU A 107 4.19 17.44 -6.41
#